data_AF-A0A1B6GYD5-F1
#
_entry.id   AF-A0A1B6GYD5-F1
#
_cell.length_a   1.000
_cell.length_b   1.000
_cell.length_c   1.000
_cell.angle_alpha   90.00
_cell.angle_beta   90.00
_cell.angle_gamma   90.00
#
_symmetry.space_group_name_H-M   'P 1'
#
loop_
_entity.id
_entity.type
_entity.pdbx_description
1 polymer ?
#
loop_
_entity_poly.entity_id
_entity_poly.type
_entity_poly.pdbx_seq_one_letter_code
_entity_poly.pdbx_strand_id
1 'polypeptide(L)'
;ECAPARASSRLVIRRWICIYPAYINSKKTIAQGRRIPKEKAVENPTHQEIRDVLVAAGLKIGVENKVYSRERSREVLYRGRIRVQLKNDDGSLVHKDFPTRDSVMLYLGAMIPKLKCRAGKQSSAEYHASIGQSSQVSNTKKKGKRR
;
A
#
# COMPACT_ATOMS: atom_id res chain seq x y z
N GLU A 1 9.98 37.87 -23.73
CA GLU A 1 9.96 37.07 -22.49
C GLU A 1 8.67 36.24 -22.47
N CYS A 2 8.76 34.93 -22.74
CA CYS A 2 7.57 34.09 -22.90
C CYS A 2 7.35 33.32 -21.58
N ALA A 3 6.34 33.70 -20.81
CA ALA A 3 5.99 33.00 -19.57
C ALA A 3 5.59 31.54 -19.89
N PRO A 4 6.12 30.53 -19.19
CA PRO A 4 5.69 29.16 -19.43
C PRO A 4 4.22 29.03 -19.00
N ALA A 5 3.39 28.63 -19.95
CA ALA A 5 1.98 28.31 -19.73
C ALA A 5 1.89 27.36 -18.52
N ARG A 6 1.24 27.80 -17.44
CA ARG A 6 0.99 26.96 -16.26
C ARG A 6 0.13 25.79 -16.71
N ALA A 7 0.76 24.67 -17.07
CA ALA A 7 0.08 23.44 -17.40
C ALA A 7 -0.91 23.14 -16.27
N SER A 8 -2.20 22.98 -16.63
CA SER A 8 -3.28 22.75 -15.69
C SER A 8 -2.86 21.66 -14.69
N SER A 9 -2.74 22.02 -13.41
CA SER A 9 -2.17 21.19 -12.35
C SER A 9 -2.77 19.78 -12.31
N ARG A 10 -4.03 19.63 -12.75
CA ARG A 10 -4.73 18.35 -12.90
C ARG A 10 -4.13 17.42 -13.96
N LEU A 11 -3.65 17.95 -15.09
CA LEU A 11 -2.99 17.18 -16.16
C LEU A 11 -1.55 16.81 -15.75
N VAL A 12 -0.86 17.69 -15.03
CA VAL A 12 0.50 17.43 -14.51
C VAL A 12 0.48 16.23 -13.56
N ILE A 13 -0.51 16.18 -12.66
CA ILE A 13 -0.65 15.05 -11.74
C ILE A 13 -0.93 13.77 -12.51
N ARG A 14 -1.74 13.76 -13.60
CA ARG A 14 -2.00 12.55 -14.42
C ARG A 14 -0.72 11.86 -14.91
N ARG A 15 0.36 12.60 -15.15
CA ARG A 15 1.66 12.07 -15.60
C ARG A 15 2.46 11.38 -14.49
N TRP A 16 2.07 11.57 -13.22
CA TRP A 16 2.73 10.94 -12.07
C TRP A 16 2.39 9.46 -12.00
N ILE A 17 3.39 8.65 -11.66
CA ILE A 17 3.20 7.21 -11.49
C ILE A 17 2.30 6.93 -10.30
N CYS A 18 1.55 5.83 -10.37
CA CYS A 18 0.70 5.36 -9.28
C CYS A 18 1.35 4.13 -8.63
N ILE A 19 1.50 4.16 -7.32
CA ILE A 19 2.00 3.07 -6.50
C ILE A 19 0.92 2.72 -5.48
N TYR A 20 0.58 1.43 -5.42
CA TYR A 20 -0.24 0.84 -4.38
C TYR A 20 0.64 -0.06 -3.51
N PRO A 21 0.40 -0.18 -2.19
CA PRO A 21 1.21 -1.05 -1.34
C PRO A 21 1.10 -2.52 -1.72
N ALA A 22 -0.02 -2.94 -2.32
CA ALA A 22 -0.18 -4.28 -2.86
C ALA A 22 0.93 -4.67 -3.85
N TYR A 23 1.56 -3.70 -4.52
CA TYR A 23 2.65 -3.96 -5.46
C TYR A 23 3.92 -4.47 -4.78
N ILE A 24 4.14 -4.03 -3.54
CA ILE A 24 5.35 -4.30 -2.75
C ILE A 24 5.09 -5.38 -1.69
N ASN A 25 3.82 -5.74 -1.46
CA ASN A 25 3.44 -6.70 -0.44
C ASN A 25 3.93 -8.13 -0.78
N SER A 26 4.73 -8.72 0.10
CA SER A 26 5.26 -10.08 -0.03
C SER A 26 4.20 -11.17 0.14
N LYS A 27 3.13 -10.90 0.91
CA LYS A 27 2.00 -11.82 1.12
C LYS A 27 1.09 -11.94 -0.10
N LYS A 28 1.16 -11.00 -1.03
CA LYS A 28 0.35 -11.01 -2.25
C LYS A 28 1.07 -11.76 -3.36
N THR A 29 0.34 -12.50 -4.16
CA THR A 29 0.87 -13.13 -5.39
C THR A 29 0.91 -12.13 -6.55
N ILE A 30 1.55 -12.51 -7.66
CA ILE A 30 1.58 -11.68 -8.89
C ILE A 30 0.15 -11.45 -9.40
N ALA A 31 -0.70 -12.48 -9.38
CA ALA A 31 -2.11 -12.38 -9.76
C ALA A 31 -2.87 -11.37 -8.88
N GLN A 32 -2.57 -11.34 -7.58
CA GLN A 32 -3.16 -10.42 -6.61
C GLN A 32 -2.60 -8.99 -6.68
N GLY A 33 -1.58 -8.74 -7.50
CA GLY A 33 -1.06 -7.40 -7.78
C GLY A 33 0.40 -7.16 -7.37
N ARG A 34 1.10 -8.14 -6.79
CA ARG A 34 2.54 -8.00 -6.51
C ARG A 34 3.30 -7.78 -7.82
N ARG A 35 4.21 -6.80 -7.83
CA ARG A 35 5.00 -6.43 -9.03
C ARG A 35 6.49 -6.68 -8.90
N ILE A 36 6.97 -6.89 -7.68
CA ILE A 36 8.39 -7.13 -7.37
C ILE A 36 8.61 -8.60 -6.95
N PRO A 37 9.85 -9.13 -7.07
CA PRO A 37 10.18 -10.45 -6.57
C PRO A 37 9.97 -10.53 -5.04
N LYS A 38 9.58 -11.72 -4.55
CA LYS A 38 9.22 -11.94 -3.15
C LYS A 38 10.36 -11.58 -2.19
N GLU A 39 11.61 -11.83 -2.58
CA GLU A 39 12.82 -11.54 -1.80
C GLU A 39 13.02 -10.05 -1.50
N LYS A 40 12.59 -9.18 -2.43
CA LYS A 40 12.68 -7.72 -2.29
C LYS A 40 11.36 -7.11 -1.82
N ALA A 41 10.35 -7.96 -1.60
CA ALA A 41 9.03 -7.55 -1.17
C ALA A 41 8.98 -7.42 0.35
N VAL A 42 8.09 -6.57 0.82
CA VAL A 42 7.96 -6.25 2.24
C VAL A 42 6.64 -6.80 2.74
N GLU A 43 6.63 -7.31 3.97
CA GLU A 43 5.41 -7.79 4.58
C GLU A 43 4.51 -6.63 5.00
N ASN A 44 3.25 -6.62 4.53
CA ASN A 44 2.22 -5.65 4.90
C ASN A 44 2.69 -4.18 4.90
N PRO A 45 3.16 -3.65 3.75
CA PRO A 45 3.57 -2.25 3.66
C PRO A 45 2.35 -1.34 3.79
N THR A 46 2.50 -0.25 4.55
CA THR A 46 1.49 0.80 4.70
C THR A 46 1.79 1.97 3.78
N HIS A 47 0.75 2.73 3.45
CA HIS A 47 0.88 3.92 2.61
C HIS A 47 1.72 5.02 3.25
N GLN A 48 1.72 5.10 4.58
CA GLN A 48 2.52 6.06 5.33
C GLN A 48 4.02 5.71 5.24
N GLU A 49 4.39 4.44 5.45
CA GLU A 49 5.79 4.01 5.28
C GLU A 49 6.32 4.32 3.87
N ILE A 50 5.52 4.03 2.84
CA ILE A 50 5.90 4.33 1.45
C ILE A 50 6.06 5.84 1.24
N ARG A 51 5.15 6.65 1.80
CA ARG A 51 5.25 8.11 1.74
C ARG A 51 6.54 8.58 2.38
N ASP A 52 6.82 8.17 3.62
CA ASP A 52 7.95 8.66 4.39
C ASP A 52 9.29 8.35 3.71
N VAL A 53 9.44 7.15 3.14
CA VAL A 53 10.65 6.77 2.38
C VAL A 53 10.83 7.63 1.13
N LEU A 54 9.75 7.90 0.41
CA LEU A 54 9.83 8.71 -0.81
C LEU A 54 10.04 10.20 -0.49
N VAL A 55 9.46 10.70 0.60
CA VAL A 55 9.69 12.06 1.08
C VAL A 55 11.15 12.22 1.51
N ALA A 56 11.69 11.23 2.25
CA ALA A 56 13.10 11.22 2.64
C ALA A 56 14.04 11.14 1.43
N ALA A 57 13.61 10.51 0.34
CA ALA A 57 14.32 10.50 -0.94
C ALA A 57 14.19 11.81 -1.75
N GLY A 58 13.47 12.83 -1.24
CA GLY A 58 13.32 14.12 -1.90
C GLY A 58 12.34 14.14 -3.08
N LEU A 59 11.50 13.11 -3.24
CA LEU A 59 10.53 13.04 -4.33
C LEU A 59 9.22 13.76 -3.98
N LYS A 60 8.62 14.42 -4.98
CA LYS A 60 7.28 15.00 -4.84
C LYS A 60 6.20 13.92 -4.91
N ILE A 61 5.35 13.89 -3.88
CA ILE A 61 4.34 12.84 -3.67
C ILE A 61 2.97 13.45 -3.43
N GLY A 62 1.93 12.78 -3.95
CA GLY A 62 0.53 13.03 -3.63
C GLY A 62 -0.11 11.78 -3.05
N VAL A 63 -0.75 11.88 -1.90
CA VAL A 63 -1.49 10.78 -1.27
C VAL A 63 -2.96 10.91 -1.61
N GLU A 64 -3.56 9.85 -2.13
CA GLU A 64 -4.97 9.82 -2.48
C GLU A 64 -5.66 8.64 -1.79
N ASN A 65 -6.88 8.85 -1.29
CA ASN A 65 -7.62 7.80 -0.60
C ASN A 65 -8.36 6.90 -1.62
N LYS A 66 -7.60 6.05 -2.34
CA LYS A 66 -8.12 5.11 -3.34
C LYS A 66 -7.71 3.69 -3.00
N VAL A 67 -8.64 2.75 -3.19
CA VAL A 67 -8.41 1.32 -3.01
C VAL A 67 -7.95 0.71 -4.35
N TYR A 68 -7.07 -0.28 -4.28
CA TYR A 68 -6.64 -1.03 -5.46
C TYR A 68 -7.76 -1.99 -5.91
N SER A 69 -8.09 -2.01 -7.20
CA SER A 69 -9.24 -2.76 -7.72
C SER A 69 -9.19 -4.26 -7.48
N ARG A 70 -7.99 -4.87 -7.37
CA ARG A 70 -7.83 -6.31 -7.10
C ARG A 70 -7.67 -6.62 -5.61
N GLU A 71 -7.65 -5.61 -4.76
CA GLU A 71 -7.57 -5.81 -3.31
C GLU A 71 -8.95 -6.24 -2.79
N ARG A 72 -9.02 -7.43 -2.21
CA ARG A 72 -10.26 -7.99 -1.68
C ARG A 72 -10.61 -7.38 -0.32
N SER A 73 -9.59 -7.04 0.47
CA SER A 73 -9.76 -6.43 1.78
C SER A 73 -9.96 -4.92 1.65
N ARG A 74 -11.17 -4.44 1.98
CA ARG A 74 -11.51 -3.00 2.01
C ARG A 74 -11.05 -2.30 3.29
N GLU A 75 -10.08 -2.88 3.99
CA GLU A 75 -9.59 -2.36 5.27
C GLU A 75 -8.85 -1.03 5.08
N VAL A 76 -8.90 -0.22 6.12
CA VAL A 76 -8.24 1.10 6.17
C VAL A 76 -6.72 1.01 6.00
N LEU A 77 -6.13 -0.14 6.30
CA LEU A 77 -4.70 -0.38 6.15
C LEU A 77 -4.28 -0.52 4.68
N TYR A 78 -5.16 -1.05 3.83
CA TYR A 78 -4.91 -1.29 2.40
C TYR A 78 -5.46 -0.18 1.49
N ARG A 79 -6.02 0.90 2.06
CA ARG A 79 -6.47 2.07 1.31
C ARG A 79 -5.36 3.10 1.12
N GLY A 80 -5.15 3.52 -0.11
CA GLY A 80 -4.25 4.61 -0.45
C GLY A 80 -3.55 4.39 -1.79
N ARG A 81 -3.52 5.45 -2.58
CA ARG A 81 -2.79 5.52 -3.83
C ARG A 81 -1.75 6.61 -3.68
N ILE A 82 -0.50 6.25 -3.94
CA ILE A 82 0.62 7.15 -3.83
C ILE A 82 0.98 7.56 -5.26
N ARG A 83 0.88 8.85 -5.54
CA ARG A 83 1.31 9.44 -6.80
C ARG A 83 2.71 9.98 -6.63
N VAL A 84 3.64 9.61 -7.51
CA VAL A 84 5.03 10.05 -7.44
C VAL A 84 5.42 10.74 -8.73
N GLN A 85 6.06 11.89 -8.62
CA GLN A 85 6.63 12.58 -9.75
C GLN A 85 8.00 12.00 -10.09
N LEU A 86 8.11 11.31 -11.24
CA LEU A 86 9.40 10.84 -11.75
C LEU A 86 10.05 11.83 -12.73
N LYS A 87 9.23 12.53 -13.52
CA LYS A 87 9.67 13.45 -14.55
C LYS A 87 9.12 14.85 -14.30
N ASN A 88 9.93 15.86 -14.60
CA ASN A 88 9.50 17.25 -14.64
C ASN A 88 8.67 17.53 -15.90
N ASP A 89 8.12 18.73 -16.00
CA ASP A 89 7.36 19.12 -17.18
C ASP A 89 8.23 19.15 -18.45
N ASP A 90 9.50 19.51 -18.26
CA ASP A 90 10.60 19.50 -19.23
C ASP A 90 11.05 18.08 -19.68
N GLY A 91 10.49 17.03 -19.09
CA GLY A 91 10.82 15.63 -19.43
C GLY A 91 12.10 15.09 -18.76
N SER A 92 12.89 15.94 -18.14
CA SER A 92 14.02 15.57 -17.27
C SER A 92 13.56 14.73 -16.06
N LEU A 93 14.42 13.81 -15.61
CA LEU A 93 14.18 13.02 -14.40
C LEU A 93 14.34 13.90 -13.15
N VAL A 94 13.40 13.76 -12.20
CA VAL A 94 13.46 14.47 -10.91
C VAL A 94 14.66 13.99 -10.09
N HIS A 95 14.95 12.68 -10.15
CA HIS A 95 16.08 12.06 -9.46
C HIS A 95 16.76 11.06 -10.40
N LYS A 96 18.10 11.11 -10.48
CA LYS A 96 18.87 10.23 -11.38
C LYS A 96 18.77 8.76 -10.98
N ASP A 97 18.64 8.49 -9.68
CA ASP A 97 18.52 7.12 -9.14
C ASP A 97 17.16 6.45 -9.40
N PHE A 98 16.15 7.24 -9.81
CA PHE A 98 14.80 6.76 -10.07
C PHE A 98 14.37 6.96 -11.52
N PRO A 99 15.04 6.31 -12.51
CA PRO A 99 14.69 6.45 -13.91
C PRO A 99 13.37 5.76 -14.27
N THR A 100 13.01 4.70 -13.55
CA THR A 100 11.87 3.83 -13.89
C THR A 100 10.96 3.60 -12.69
N ARG A 101 9.70 3.23 -12.95
CA ARG A 101 8.77 2.87 -11.86
C ARG A 101 9.30 1.69 -11.02
N ASP A 102 9.98 0.75 -11.66
CA ASP A 102 10.46 -0.45 -11.00
C ASP A 102 11.65 -0.14 -10.07
N SER A 103 12.53 0.81 -10.44
CA SER A 103 13.59 1.30 -9.55
C SER A 103 13.04 1.85 -8.23
N VAL A 104 11.95 2.63 -8.29
CA VAL A 104 11.26 3.14 -7.09
C VAL A 104 10.69 2.00 -6.25
N MET A 105 10.04 1.01 -6.87
CA MET A 105 9.46 -0.12 -6.14
C MET A 105 10.52 -0.98 -5.46
N LEU A 106 11.67 -1.19 -6.10
CA LEU A 106 12.81 -1.91 -5.53
C LEU A 106 13.43 -1.15 -4.36
N TYR A 107 13.59 0.16 -4.50
CA TYR A 107 14.11 1.02 -3.43
C TYR A 107 13.20 1.02 -2.21
N LEU A 108 11.89 1.12 -2.41
CA LEU A 108 10.90 0.97 -1.33
C LEU A 108 11.03 -0.38 -0.62
N GLY A 109 11.20 -1.46 -1.38
CA GLY A 109 11.43 -2.79 -0.83
C GLY A 109 12.65 -2.89 0.08
N ALA A 110 13.73 -2.19 -0.26
CA ALA A 110 14.97 -2.17 0.50
C ALA A 110 14.96 -1.22 1.71
N MET A 111 14.20 -0.12 1.64
CA MET A 111 14.21 0.95 2.65
C MET A 111 13.13 0.78 3.72
N ILE A 112 11.94 0.28 3.38
CA ILE A 112 10.85 0.11 4.36
C ILE A 112 11.26 -0.79 5.54
N PRO A 113 11.93 -1.94 5.35
CA PRO A 113 12.37 -2.77 6.47
C PRO A 113 13.36 -2.07 7.40
N LYS A 114 14.09 -1.06 6.91
CA LYS A 114 15.09 -0.29 7.66
C LYS A 114 14.47 0.88 8.44
N LEU A 115 13.18 1.17 8.27
CA LEU A 115 12.50 2.23 9.00
C LEU A 115 12.39 1.89 10.49
N LYS A 116 12.78 2.85 11.33
CA LYS A 116 12.64 2.76 12.80
C LYS A 116 11.20 2.52 13.26
N CYS A 117 10.19 2.91 12.46
CA CYS A 117 8.78 2.65 12.76
C CYS A 117 8.40 1.17 12.89
N ARG A 118 9.19 0.23 12.33
CA ARG A 118 8.98 -1.21 12.55
C ARG A 118 9.60 -1.74 13.84
N ALA A 119 10.63 -1.07 14.36
CA ALA A 119 11.31 -1.49 15.59
C ALA A 119 10.41 -1.44 16.84
N GLY A 120 9.27 -0.74 16.78
CA GLY A 120 8.26 -0.69 17.86
C GLY A 120 6.96 -1.47 17.58
N LYS A 121 6.86 -2.21 16.47
CA LYS A 121 5.66 -2.99 16.10
C LYS A 121 6.01 -4.43 15.70
N GLN A 122 6.89 -5.08 16.46
CA GLN A 122 6.59 -6.46 16.81
C GLN A 122 5.51 -6.37 17.90
N SER A 123 4.36 -7.03 17.71
CA SER A 123 3.16 -7.00 18.57
C SER A 123 2.05 -6.00 18.17
N SER A 124 1.49 -6.13 16.95
CA SER A 124 0.04 -5.88 16.76
C SER A 124 -0.48 -6.56 15.48
N ALA A 125 -0.16 -7.84 15.30
CA ALA A 125 -0.84 -8.70 14.33
C ALA A 125 -1.78 -9.71 15.01
N GLU A 126 -2.18 -9.41 16.24
CA GLU A 126 -3.34 -10.01 16.92
C GLU A 126 -4.19 -8.89 17.49
N TYR A 127 -5.21 -8.49 16.74
CA TYR A 127 -6.47 -8.05 17.33
C TYR A 127 -7.52 -9.07 16.90
N HIS A 128 -7.47 -10.22 17.55
CA HIS A 128 -8.58 -11.15 17.65
C HIS A 128 -9.13 -11.01 19.08
N ALA A 129 -10.29 -10.38 19.22
CA ALA A 129 -11.25 -10.46 20.33
C ALA A 129 -12.21 -9.24 20.20
N SER A 130 -13.51 -9.29 20.43
CA SER A 130 -14.44 -10.35 20.84
C SER A 130 -15.80 -9.66 21.04
N ILE A 131 -16.84 -10.14 20.37
CA ILE A 131 -18.25 -10.09 20.81
C ILE A 131 -18.76 -11.49 20.44
N GLY A 132 -19.22 -12.38 21.30
CA GLY A 132 -19.31 -12.49 22.75
C GLY A 132 -19.67 -13.95 23.05
N GLN A 133 -19.34 -14.43 24.25
CA GLN A 133 -19.84 -15.65 24.92
C GLN A 133 -21.34 -15.89 24.67
N SER A 134 -21.96 -17.06 24.74
CA SER A 134 -21.73 -18.43 25.23
C SER A 134 -22.97 -19.21 24.74
N SER A 135 -23.05 -20.53 24.58
CA SER A 135 -22.93 -21.56 25.61
C SER A 135 -23.06 -22.93 24.95
N GLN A 136 -22.27 -23.84 25.50
CA GLN A 136 -22.25 -25.29 25.47
C GLN A 136 -23.57 -26.10 25.23
N VAL A 137 -23.37 -27.25 24.56
CA VAL A 137 -23.70 -28.62 25.00
C VAL A 137 -24.94 -29.37 24.46
N SER A 138 -24.59 -30.50 23.83
CA SER A 138 -25.20 -31.85 23.75
C SER A 138 -26.57 -32.10 23.10
N ASN A 139 -26.51 -32.81 21.98
CA ASN A 139 -27.01 -34.18 21.80
C ASN A 139 -28.12 -34.65 22.78
N THR A 140 -29.33 -34.90 22.29
CA THR A 140 -30.12 -36.11 22.62
C THR A 140 -31.39 -36.25 21.77
N LYS A 141 -31.81 -37.49 21.67
CA LYS A 141 -32.81 -38.13 20.81
C LYS A 141 -34.21 -38.04 21.46
N LYS A 142 -35.25 -38.09 20.60
CA LYS A 142 -36.54 -38.81 20.79
C LYS A 142 -37.77 -38.06 21.38
N LYS A 143 -38.87 -38.28 20.65
CA LYS A 143 -40.28 -38.53 21.06
C LYS A 143 -41.16 -37.31 21.38
N GLY A 144 -42.17 -37.09 20.53
CA GLY A 144 -43.21 -36.07 20.72
C GLY A 144 -44.36 -36.51 21.62
N LYS A 145 -45.35 -35.62 21.80
CA LYS A 145 -46.78 -35.90 22.07
C LYS A 145 -47.56 -34.56 22.19
N ARG A 146 -48.61 -34.43 21.37
CA ARG A 146 -49.93 -33.81 21.59
C ARG A 146 -50.05 -32.61 22.55
N ARG A 147 -50.66 -31.52 22.07
CA ARG A 147 -52.01 -31.09 22.44
C ARG A 147 -52.59 -30.21 21.35
#